data_AF-A0AAV4A4Z6-F1
#
_entry.id   AF-A0AAV4A4Z6-F1
#
_cell.length_a   1.000
_cell.length_b   1.000
_cell.length_c   1.000
_cell.angle_alpha   90.00
_cell.angle_beta   90.00
_cell.angle_gamma   90.00
#
_symmetry.space_group_name_H-M   'P 1'
#
loop_
_entity.id
_entity.type
_entity.pdbx_description
1 polymer ?
#
loop_
_entity_poly.entity_id
_entity_poly.type
_entity_poly.pdbx_seq_one_letter_code
_entity_poly.pdbx_strand_id
1 'polypeptide(L)'
;MVALGALPSEAKETALFIDRFDKLFNSMNSYTLKSSKPFHHALTLKSTHQTFLLDSLSSLKTIHGNSKIKKNNLPCIESWQASISAALHLVQDLHNNHNIKFLLTSRLNQNCIENLFSVIRGKVRYRDNFDIGQFISALL
;
A
#
# COMPACT_ATOMS: atom_id res chain seq x y z
N MET A 1 5.97 -1.57 -26.83
CA MET A 1 6.40 -0.21 -27.25
C MET A 1 7.90 -0.10 -27.43
N VAL A 2 8.73 -0.47 -26.44
CA VAL A 2 10.20 -0.57 -26.63
C VAL A 2 10.57 -1.56 -27.73
N ALA A 3 10.02 -2.78 -27.69
CA ALA A 3 10.23 -3.80 -28.74
C ALA A 3 9.65 -3.41 -30.12
N LEU A 4 8.81 -2.36 -30.18
CA LEU A 4 8.25 -1.82 -31.41
C LEU A 4 9.01 -0.57 -31.89
N GLY A 5 10.13 -0.20 -31.24
CA GLY A 5 10.89 1.01 -31.55
C GLY A 5 10.21 2.32 -31.15
N ALA A 6 9.04 2.27 -30.50
CA ALA A 6 8.25 3.46 -30.16
C ALA A 6 8.65 4.10 -28.82
N LEU A 7 9.50 3.45 -28.03
CA LEU A 7 10.05 3.99 -26.78
C LEU A 7 11.54 3.65 -26.66
N PRO A 8 12.33 4.49 -25.97
CA PRO A 8 13.75 4.22 -25.71
C PRO A 8 13.92 2.99 -24.80
N SER A 9 15.09 2.36 -24.87
CA SER A 9 15.39 1.12 -24.13
C SER A 9 15.26 1.28 -22.60
N GLU A 10 15.59 2.48 -22.13
CA GLU A 10 15.55 2.94 -20.75
C GLU A 10 14.11 2.94 -20.20
N ALA A 11 13.10 3.08 -21.07
CA ALA A 11 11.70 3.00 -20.66
C ALA A 11 11.33 1.62 -20.12
N LYS A 12 12.09 0.56 -20.44
CA LYS A 12 11.87 -0.79 -19.92
C LYS A 12 12.03 -0.84 -18.40
N GLU A 13 13.11 -0.26 -17.87
CA GLU A 13 13.39 -0.29 -16.43
C GLU A 13 12.35 0.52 -15.65
N THR A 14 11.93 1.66 -16.18
CA THR A 14 10.82 2.44 -15.62
C THR A 14 9.51 1.64 -15.61
N ALA A 15 9.20 0.92 -16.69
CA ALA A 15 7.99 0.10 -16.76
C ALA A 15 8.02 -1.05 -15.72
N LEU A 16 9.18 -1.71 -15.54
CA LEU A 16 9.35 -2.75 -14.53
C LEU A 16 9.22 -2.20 -13.11
N PHE A 17 9.77 -1.02 -12.85
CA PHE A 17 9.63 -0.33 -11.57
C PHE A 17 8.16 -0.01 -11.26
N ILE A 18 7.44 0.58 -12.23
CA ILE A 18 6.03 0.94 -12.07
C ILE A 18 5.17 -0.31 -11.85
N ASP A 19 5.36 -1.36 -12.65
CA ASP A 19 4.62 -2.62 -12.52
C ASP A 19 4.85 -3.29 -11.15
N ARG A 20 6.07 -3.23 -10.62
CA ARG A 20 6.35 -3.73 -9.27
C ARG A 20 5.60 -2.92 -8.21
N PHE A 21 5.63 -1.60 -8.28
CA PHE A 21 4.93 -0.75 -7.30
C PHE A 21 3.41 -0.86 -7.41
N ASP A 22 2.86 -1.03 -8.60
CA ASP A 22 1.43 -1.31 -8.81
C ASP A 22 1.02 -2.61 -8.11
N LYS A 23 1.76 -3.70 -8.33
CA LYS A 23 1.54 -4.99 -7.66
C LYS A 23 1.72 -4.90 -6.15
N LEU A 24 2.68 -4.10 -5.69
CA LEU A 24 2.92 -3.85 -4.26
C LEU A 24 1.74 -3.12 -3.62
N PHE A 25 1.24 -2.07 -4.27
CA PHE A 25 0.06 -1.34 -3.83
C PHE A 25 -1.17 -2.23 -3.80
N ASN A 26 -1.41 -3.00 -4.86
CA ASN A 26 -2.55 -3.92 -4.94
C ASN A 26 -2.51 -4.98 -3.82
N SER A 27 -1.33 -5.55 -3.55
CA SER A 27 -1.12 -6.51 -2.45
C SER A 27 -1.46 -5.91 -1.08
N MET A 28 -1.13 -4.62 -0.88
CA MET A 28 -1.30 -3.90 0.38
C MET A 28 -2.62 -3.11 0.46
N ASN A 29 -3.50 -3.21 -0.54
CA ASN A 29 -4.78 -2.52 -0.59
C ASN A 29 -5.92 -3.40 -1.14
N SER A 30 -5.90 -4.70 -0.84
CA SER A 30 -6.90 -5.65 -1.33
C SER A 30 -8.19 -5.59 -0.50
N TYR A 31 -9.33 -5.48 -1.21
CA TYR A 31 -10.67 -5.34 -0.61
C TYR A 31 -11.58 -6.55 -0.86
N THR A 32 -11.14 -7.50 -1.70
CA THR A 32 -11.92 -8.71 -2.07
C THR A 32 -11.18 -9.98 -1.67
N LEU A 33 -11.94 -11.06 -1.44
CA LEU A 33 -11.37 -12.38 -1.18
C LEU A 33 -10.76 -13.03 -2.42
N LYS A 34 -11.37 -12.80 -3.58
CA LYS A 34 -11.00 -13.40 -4.86
C LYS A 34 -11.05 -12.33 -5.93
N SER A 35 -10.07 -12.34 -6.81
CA SER A 35 -10.00 -11.45 -7.97
C SER A 35 -9.34 -12.18 -9.13
N SER A 36 -9.80 -11.92 -10.35
CA SER A 36 -9.11 -12.35 -11.58
C SER A 36 -7.83 -11.55 -11.81
N LYS A 37 -7.71 -10.37 -11.20
CA LYS A 37 -6.53 -9.52 -11.29
C LYS A 37 -5.46 -9.99 -10.30
N PRO A 38 -4.18 -10.11 -10.73
CA PRO A 38 -3.08 -10.43 -9.83
C PRO A 38 -3.02 -9.48 -8.65
N PHE A 39 -2.75 -10.01 -7.46
CA PHE A 39 -2.56 -9.23 -6.22
C PHE A 39 -3.74 -8.35 -5.74
N HIS A 40 -4.90 -8.39 -6.41
CA HIS A 40 -6.11 -7.66 -6.00
C HIS A 40 -7.04 -8.46 -5.07
N HIS A 41 -6.52 -9.50 -4.43
CA HIS A 41 -7.28 -10.39 -3.56
C HIS A 41 -6.63 -10.49 -2.18
N ALA A 42 -7.34 -11.05 -1.22
CA ALA A 42 -6.90 -11.12 0.17
C ALA A 42 -5.51 -11.78 0.30
N LEU A 43 -4.71 -11.25 1.22
CA LEU A 43 -3.43 -11.85 1.60
C LEU A 43 -3.71 -13.15 2.36
N THR A 44 -3.08 -14.24 1.95
CA THR A 44 -3.15 -15.55 2.62
C THR A 44 -1.76 -16.19 2.66
N LEU A 45 -1.54 -17.10 3.61
CA LEU A 45 -0.28 -17.85 3.73
C LEU A 45 0.07 -18.75 2.54
N LYS A 46 -0.89 -19.03 1.66
CA LYS A 46 -0.67 -19.90 0.49
C LYS A 46 -0.69 -19.13 -0.83
N SER A 47 -0.91 -17.82 -0.78
CA SER A 47 -1.01 -17.00 -1.99
C SER A 47 0.37 -16.58 -2.50
N THR A 48 0.43 -16.26 -3.79
CA THR A 48 1.63 -15.72 -4.45
C THR A 48 2.09 -14.39 -3.85
N HIS A 49 1.25 -13.71 -3.05
CA HIS A 49 1.63 -12.53 -2.29
C HIS A 49 2.85 -12.76 -1.40
N GLN A 50 2.95 -13.90 -0.71
CA GLN A 50 4.02 -14.10 0.28
C GLN A 50 5.41 -14.05 -0.39
N THR A 51 5.59 -14.80 -1.47
CA THR A 51 6.83 -14.79 -2.24
C THR A 51 7.10 -13.41 -2.85
N PHE A 52 6.08 -12.77 -3.43
CA PHE A 52 6.23 -11.44 -4.03
C PHE A 52 6.58 -10.34 -3.03
N LEU A 53 5.98 -10.36 -1.83
CA LEU A 53 6.22 -9.37 -0.78
C LEU A 53 7.62 -9.56 -0.16
N LEU A 54 8.08 -10.80 0.03
CA LEU A 54 9.44 -11.09 0.48
C LEU A 54 10.50 -10.66 -0.55
N ASP A 55 10.26 -10.91 -1.83
CA ASP A 55 11.10 -10.40 -2.92
C ASP A 55 11.09 -8.86 -2.95
N SER A 56 9.93 -8.25 -2.76
CA SER A 56 9.79 -6.79 -2.70
C SER A 56 10.53 -6.18 -1.51
N LEU A 57 10.57 -6.83 -0.35
CA LEU A 57 11.43 -6.39 0.77
C LEU A 57 12.91 -6.32 0.37
N SER A 58 13.39 -7.33 -0.37
CA SER A 58 14.77 -7.35 -0.86
C SER A 58 15.03 -6.23 -1.87
N SER A 59 14.08 -6.00 -2.80
CA SER A 59 14.17 -4.93 -3.78
C SER A 59 14.10 -3.53 -3.16
N LEU A 60 13.25 -3.30 -2.15
CA LEU A 60 13.13 -2.00 -1.49
C LEU A 60 14.43 -1.60 -0.77
N LYS A 61 15.20 -2.56 -0.25
CA LYS A 61 16.50 -2.30 0.39
C LYS A 61 17.54 -1.72 -0.57
N THR A 62 17.38 -1.91 -1.88
CA THR A 62 18.32 -1.37 -2.88
C THR A 62 17.95 0.05 -3.31
N ILE A 63 16.78 0.56 -2.90
CA ILE A 63 16.32 1.91 -3.24
C ILE A 63 16.89 2.89 -2.23
N HIS A 64 17.69 3.84 -2.73
CA HIS A 64 18.28 4.90 -1.91
C HIS A 64 18.10 6.25 -2.60
N GLY A 65 18.08 7.32 -1.80
CA GLY A 65 18.05 8.68 -2.35
C GLY A 65 19.34 9.01 -3.11
N ASN A 66 19.20 9.72 -4.23
CA ASN A 66 20.33 10.22 -5.03
C ASN A 66 20.94 11.50 -4.42
N SER A 67 21.26 11.46 -3.13
CA SER A 67 21.91 12.57 -2.43
C SER A 67 23.42 12.35 -2.44
N LYS A 68 24.15 13.30 -3.05
CA LYS A 68 25.63 13.35 -3.04
C LYS A 68 26.22 13.50 -1.64
N ILE A 69 25.41 13.85 -0.63
CA ILE A 69 25.87 14.26 0.69
C ILE A 69 25.70 13.13 1.71
N LYS A 70 24.64 12.30 1.59
CA LYS A 70 24.46 11.06 2.37
C LYS A 70 23.53 10.10 1.62
N LYS A 71 23.86 8.81 1.57
CA LYS A 71 22.88 7.74 1.35
C LYS A 71 21.92 7.73 2.54
N ASN A 72 20.98 8.66 2.59
CA ASN A 72 19.91 8.61 3.57
C ASN A 72 18.89 7.59 3.09
N ASN A 73 18.50 6.69 4.00
CA ASN A 73 17.32 5.88 3.80
C ASN A 73 16.12 6.82 3.58
N LEU A 74 15.30 6.51 2.58
CA LEU A 74 14.09 7.26 2.32
C LEU A 74 13.03 6.80 3.34
N PRO A 75 12.47 7.69 4.19
CA PRO A 75 11.51 7.29 5.22
C PRO A 75 10.30 6.54 4.66
N CYS A 76 9.87 6.87 3.43
CA CYS A 76 8.80 6.14 2.75
C CYS A 76 9.19 4.70 2.41
N ILE A 77 10.44 4.44 2.04
CA ILE A 77 10.95 3.09 1.74
C ILE A 77 11.07 2.26 3.01
N GLU A 78 11.53 2.87 4.11
CA GLU A 78 11.52 2.22 5.43
C GLU A 78 10.10 1.89 5.89
N SER A 79 9.16 2.81 5.68
CA SER A 79 7.74 2.62 6.00
C SER A 79 7.11 1.49 5.16
N TRP A 80 7.48 1.38 3.88
CA TRP A 80 7.07 0.25 3.04
C TRP A 80 7.60 -1.08 3.58
N GLN A 81 8.88 -1.14 3.95
CA GLN A 81 9.47 -2.35 4.53
C GLN A 81 8.79 -2.76 5.83
N ALA A 82 8.52 -1.80 6.72
CA ALA A 82 7.81 -2.03 7.97
C ALA A 82 6.37 -2.53 7.71
N SER A 83 5.64 -1.88 6.80
CA SER A 83 4.25 -2.24 6.47
C SER A 83 4.13 -3.65 5.89
N ILE A 84 5.04 -4.02 4.98
CA ILE A 84 5.08 -5.36 4.38
C ILE A 84 5.38 -6.41 5.45
N SER A 85 6.38 -6.15 6.29
CA SER A 85 6.77 -7.07 7.37
C SER A 85 5.63 -7.25 8.38
N ALA A 86 4.96 -6.17 8.75
CA ALA A 86 3.81 -6.20 9.64
C ALA A 86 2.64 -6.99 9.05
N ALA A 87 2.30 -6.79 7.76
CA ALA A 87 1.23 -7.54 7.11
C ALA A 87 1.53 -9.04 7.01
N LEU A 88 2.79 -9.41 6.72
CA LEU A 88 3.22 -10.81 6.68
C LEU A 88 3.16 -11.48 8.06
N HIS A 89 3.63 -10.81 9.11
CA HIS A 89 3.51 -11.33 10.48
C HIS A 89 2.06 -11.40 10.94
N LEU A 90 1.25 -10.39 10.62
CA LEU A 90 -0.15 -10.35 11.00
C LEU A 90 -0.94 -11.51 10.36
N VAL A 91 -0.78 -11.77 9.05
CA VAL A 91 -1.50 -12.89 8.42
C VAL A 91 -1.04 -14.25 8.98
N GLN A 92 0.23 -14.37 9.39
CA GLN A 92 0.76 -15.57 10.03
C GLN A 92 0.15 -15.80 11.42
N ASP A 93 0.07 -14.75 12.24
CA ASP A 93 -0.52 -14.78 13.56
C ASP A 93 -2.03 -15.06 13.51
N LEU A 94 -2.76 -14.33 12.64
CA LEU A 94 -4.19 -14.53 12.40
C LEU A 94 -4.51 -15.98 12.00
N HIS A 95 -3.68 -16.58 11.15
CA HIS A 95 -3.86 -17.95 10.72
C HIS A 95 -3.55 -18.95 11.84
N ASN A 96 -2.39 -18.83 12.49
CA ASN A 96 -1.90 -19.82 13.44
C ASN A 96 -2.63 -19.76 14.80
N ASN A 97 -2.98 -18.57 15.25
CA ASN A 97 -3.47 -18.33 16.61
C ASN A 97 -4.97 -18.01 16.66
N HIS A 98 -5.57 -17.57 15.54
CA HIS A 98 -6.95 -17.09 15.51
C HIS A 98 -7.86 -17.79 14.48
N ASN A 99 -7.38 -18.82 13.78
CA ASN A 99 -8.12 -19.53 12.71
C ASN A 99 -8.65 -18.62 11.58
N ILE A 100 -8.05 -17.43 11.39
CA ILE A 100 -8.40 -16.49 10.33
C ILE A 100 -7.51 -16.75 9.11
N LYS A 101 -8.13 -17.19 8.01
CA LYS A 101 -7.40 -17.72 6.83
C LYS A 101 -6.89 -16.65 5.86
N PHE A 102 -7.34 -15.40 5.99
CA PHE A 102 -7.06 -14.33 5.05
C PHE A 102 -7.02 -12.97 5.73
N LEU A 103 -6.37 -12.01 5.09
CA LEU A 103 -6.29 -10.62 5.52
C LEU A 103 -6.65 -9.69 4.35
N LEU A 104 -7.67 -8.86 4.54
CA LEU A 104 -8.00 -7.78 3.61
C LEU A 104 -7.14 -6.57 3.94
N THR A 105 -6.09 -6.35 3.17
CA THR A 105 -5.08 -5.32 3.47
C THR A 105 -5.63 -3.90 3.33
N SER A 106 -6.73 -3.71 2.58
CA SER A 106 -7.46 -2.44 2.54
C SER A 106 -8.09 -2.02 3.88
N ARG A 107 -8.11 -2.91 4.90
CA ARG A 107 -8.61 -2.62 6.25
C ARG A 107 -7.52 -2.13 7.21
N LEU A 108 -6.26 -2.11 6.76
CA LEU A 108 -5.10 -1.71 7.56
C LEU A 108 -4.66 -0.27 7.31
N ASN A 109 -5.32 0.44 6.38
CA ASN A 109 -5.00 1.82 6.04
C ASN A 109 -5.98 2.81 6.69
N GLN A 110 -5.64 4.10 6.62
CA GLN A 110 -6.41 5.18 7.23
C GLN A 110 -7.55 5.71 6.35
N ASN A 111 -7.81 5.08 5.19
CA ASN A 111 -8.81 5.57 4.22
C ASN A 111 -10.20 5.71 4.85
N CYS A 112 -10.57 4.82 5.79
CA CYS A 112 -11.87 4.93 6.46
C CYS A 112 -12.02 6.22 7.28
N ILE A 113 -10.94 6.63 7.97
CA ILE A 113 -10.90 7.85 8.78
C ILE A 113 -10.83 9.08 7.87
N GLU A 114 -10.05 9.02 6.79
CA GLU A 114 -9.98 10.12 5.81
C GLU A 114 -11.32 10.35 5.09
N ASN A 115 -12.04 9.27 4.78
CA ASN A 115 -13.39 9.34 4.24
C ASN A 115 -14.37 9.95 5.25
N LEU A 116 -14.26 9.57 6.54
CA LEU A 116 -15.05 10.17 7.61
C LEU A 116 -14.79 11.69 7.72
N PHE A 117 -13.53 12.12 7.69
CA PHE A 117 -13.20 13.55 7.69
C PHE A 117 -13.74 14.29 6.47
N SER A 118 -13.80 13.63 5.31
CA SER A 118 -14.39 14.21 4.11
C SER A 118 -15.91 14.40 4.26
N VAL A 119 -16.61 13.46 4.88
CA VAL A 119 -18.04 13.60 5.22
C VAL A 119 -18.27 14.75 6.21
N ILE A 120 -17.45 14.85 7.26
CA ILE A 120 -17.53 15.93 8.26
C ILE A 120 -17.31 17.30 7.59
N ARG A 121 -16.27 17.45 6.76
CA ARG A 121 -16.05 18.67 5.98
C ARG A 121 -17.24 19.02 5.09
N GLY A 122 -17.86 18.03 4.46
CA GLY A 122 -19.07 18.21 3.66
C GLY A 122 -20.24 18.80 4.45
N LYS A 123 -20.47 18.35 5.70
CA LYS A 123 -21.49 18.90 6.59
C LYS A 123 -21.21 20.37 6.98
N VAL A 124 -19.95 20.78 7.06
CA VAL A 124 -19.53 22.16 7.37
C VAL A 124 -19.34 23.03 6.11
N ARG A 125 -20.04 22.68 5.01
CA ARG A 125 -20.00 23.39 3.72
C ARG A 125 -18.61 23.44 3.08
N TYR A 126 -17.84 22.36 3.22
CA TYR A 126 -16.50 22.21 2.64
C TYR A 126 -15.50 23.29 3.08
N ARG A 127 -15.63 23.83 4.30
CA ARG A 127 -14.55 24.63 4.88
C ARG A 127 -13.39 23.72 5.26
N ASP A 128 -12.19 24.11 4.85
CA ASP A 128 -10.96 23.41 5.23
C ASP A 128 -10.54 23.69 6.68
N ASN A 129 -10.92 24.85 7.21
CA ASN A 129 -10.59 25.30 8.57
C ASN A 129 -11.87 25.57 9.36
N PHE A 130 -12.43 24.51 9.96
CA PHE A 130 -13.58 24.62 10.85
C PHE A 130 -13.15 24.38 12.30
N ASP A 131 -13.79 25.09 13.24
CA ASP A 131 -13.44 25.02 14.65
C ASP A 131 -13.90 23.71 15.31
N ILE A 132 -13.45 23.47 16.55
CA ILE A 132 -13.77 22.25 17.30
C ILE A 132 -15.29 22.10 17.50
N GLY A 133 -16.03 23.20 17.72
CA GLY A 133 -17.48 23.15 17.89
C GLY A 133 -18.20 22.73 16.61
N GLN A 134 -17.74 23.23 15.46
CA GLN A 134 -18.22 22.82 14.15
C GLN A 134 -17.90 21.36 13.85
N PHE A 135 -16.71 20.88 14.25
CA PHE A 135 -16.34 19.47 14.11
C PHE A 135 -17.25 18.56 14.93
N ILE A 136 -17.45 18.87 16.22
CA ILE A 136 -18.31 18.08 17.10
C ILE A 136 -19.75 18.08 16.59
N SER A 137 -20.27 19.24 16.17
CA SER A 137 -21.62 19.37 15.62
C SER A 137 -21.82 18.54 14.34
N ALA A 138 -20.80 18.47 13.49
CA ALA A 138 -20.84 17.67 12.26
C ALA A 138 -20.54 16.18 12.47
N LEU A 139 -19.89 15.80 13.58
CA LEU A 139 -19.61 14.40 13.90
C LEU A 139 -20.88 13.67 14.40
N LEU A 140 -21.72 14.37 15.16
CA LEU A 140 -23.01 13.89 15.64
C LEU A 140 -24.06 13.85 14.51
#